data_AF-A0A523TJP2-F1
#
_entry.id   AF-A0A523TJP2-F1
#
_cell.length_a   1.000
_cell.length_b   1.000
_cell.length_c   1.000
_cell.angle_alpha   90.00
_cell.angle_beta   90.00
_cell.angle_gamma   90.00
#
_symmetry.space_group_name_H-M   'P 1'
#
loop_
_entity.id
_entity.type
_entity.pdbx_description
1 polymer ?
#
loop_
_entity_poly.entity_id
_entity_poly.type
_entity_poly.pdbx_seq_one_letter_code
_entity_poly.pdbx_strand_id
1 'polypeptide(L)' 'MKESLEFYDVKSKAKFSATEWRIETKVSDDGRTRYFAVTKAPAGTHEAWRIVGKDFALKNM' A
#
# COMPACT_ATOMS: atom_id res chain seq x y z
N MET A 1 1.46 -15.19 -8.25
CA MET A 1 1.69 -13.83 -8.77
C MET A 1 0.77 -12.91 -8.01
N LYS A 2 1.27 -11.81 -7.45
CA LYS A 2 0.42 -10.85 -6.71
C LYS A 2 -0.49 -10.11 -7.69
N GLU A 3 -1.72 -9.81 -7.26
CA GLU A 3 -2.67 -9.05 -8.06
C GLU A 3 -2.18 -7.60 -8.24
N SER A 4 -2.50 -6.98 -9.38
CA SER A 4 -2.23 -5.56 -9.60
C SER A 4 -3.10 -4.72 -8.68
N LEU A 5 -2.51 -3.75 -7.99
CA LEU A 5 -3.21 -2.81 -7.13
C LEU A 5 -3.12 -1.39 -7.67
N GLU A 6 -4.22 -0.66 -7.61
CA GLU A 6 -4.24 0.78 -7.83
C GLU A 6 -3.77 1.52 -6.57
N PHE A 7 -2.85 2.46 -6.72
CA PHE A 7 -2.35 3.35 -5.68
C PHE A 7 -2.64 4.80 -6.06
N TYR A 8 -2.71 5.66 -5.05
CA TYR A 8 -2.79 7.10 -5.25
C TYR A 8 -1.52 7.74 -4.69
N ASP A 9 -0.75 8.39 -5.56
CA ASP A 9 0.39 9.17 -5.14
C ASP A 9 -0.08 10.58 -4.76
N VAL A 10 -0.04 10.87 -3.46
CA VAL A 10 -0.48 12.17 -2.92
C VAL A 10 0.39 13.33 -3.37
N LYS A 11 1.65 13.10 -3.77
CA LYS A 11 2.55 14.17 -4.22
C LYS A 11 2.25 14.59 -5.65
N SER A 12 2.14 13.62 -6.57
CA SER A 12 1.76 13.86 -7.96
C SER A 12 0.25 14.04 -8.15
N LYS A 13 -0.55 13.70 -7.13
CA LYS A 13 -2.03 13.70 -7.16
C LYS A 13 -2.59 12.83 -8.28
N ALA A 14 -1.93 11.72 -8.57
CA ALA A 14 -2.26 10.81 -9.66
C ALA A 14 -2.45 9.37 -9.17
N LYS A 15 -3.33 8.65 -9.85
CA LYS A 15 -3.51 7.21 -9.68
C LYS A 15 -2.55 6.44 -10.58
N PHE A 16 -2.07 5.30 -10.10
CA PHE A 16 -1.26 4.39 -10.90
C PHE A 16 -1.47 2.94 -10.44
N SER A 17 -1.24 1.97 -11.32
CA SER A 17 -1.30 0.55 -10.97
C SER A 17 0.10 -0.01 -10.76
N ALA A 18 0.26 -0.93 -9.81
CA ALA A 18 1.53 -1.63 -9.59
C ALA A 18 1.29 -3.10 -9.23
N THR A 19 2.15 -3.98 -9.76
CA THR A 19 2.20 -5.41 -9.46
C THR A 19 3.29 -5.75 -8.43
N GLU A 20 4.24 -4.85 -8.23
CA GLU A 20 5.32 -4.98 -7.25
C GLU A 20 4.97 -4.17 -6.01
N TRP A 21 4.55 -4.87 -4.96
CA TRP A 21 4.22 -4.26 -3.68
C TRP A 21 4.40 -5.27 -2.54
N ARG A 22 4.54 -4.72 -1.33
CA ARG A 22 4.65 -5.48 -0.08
C ARG A 22 3.56 -5.08 0.91
N ILE A 23 3.25 -5.98 1.83
CA ILE A 23 2.37 -5.68 2.95
C ILE A 23 3.21 -5.13 4.10
N GLU A 24 2.78 -3.99 4.65
CA GLU A 24 3.32 -3.39 5.86
C GLU A 24 2.23 -3.31 6.92
N THR A 25 2.61 -3.52 8.18
CA THR A 25 1.68 -3.47 9.32
C THR A 25 2.08 -2.32 10.25
N LYS A 26 1.13 -1.48 10.64
CA LYS A 26 1.37 -0.41 11.62
C LYS A 26 0.30 -0.42 12.70
N VAL A 27 0.71 -0.16 13.93
CA VAL A 27 -0.21 0.17 15.02
C VAL A 27 -0.48 1.66 14.95
N SER A 28 -1.76 2.04 14.87
CA SER A 28 -2.20 3.43 14.88
C SER A 28 -2.19 4.00 16.29
N ASP A 29 -2.26 5.32 16.43
CA ASP A 29 -2.25 6.01 17.73
C ASP A 29 -3.43 5.61 18.64
N ASP A 30 -4.53 5.12 18.04
CA ASP A 30 -5.70 4.56 18.73
C ASP A 30 -5.54 3.09 19.15
N GLY A 31 -4.33 2.51 19.00
CA GLY A 31 -4.01 1.13 19.33
C GLY A 31 -4.44 0.10 18.29
N ARG A 32 -5.06 0.52 17.16
CA ARG A 32 -5.54 -0.42 16.14
C ARG A 32 -4.45 -0.80 15.14
N THR A 33 -4.35 -2.10 14.85
CA THR A 33 -3.51 -2.61 13.77
C THR A 33 -4.12 -2.29 12.42
N ARG A 34 -3.36 -1.61 11.56
CA ARG A 34 -3.69 -1.35 10.15
C ARG A 34 -2.69 -2.02 9.24
N TYR A 35 -3.18 -2.47 8.10
CA TYR A 35 -2.39 -3.10 7.06
C TYR A 35 -2.34 -2.21 5.83
N PHE A 36 -1.18 -2.15 5.20
CA PHE A 36 -0.93 -1.32 4.03
C PHE A 36 -0.28 -2.16 2.94
N ALA A 37 -0.75 -2.00 1.70
CA ALA A 37 0.06 -2.31 0.54
C ALA A 37 0.98 -1.11 0.28
N VAL A 38 2.26 -1.36 0.06
CA VAL A 38 3.29 -0.34 -0.14
C VAL A 38 4.06 -0.63 -1.42
N THR A 39 4.16 0.38 -2.28
CA THR A 39 4.93 0.36 -3.54
C THR A 39 5.75 1.63 -3.68
N LYS A 40 6.79 1.59 -4.51
CA LYS A 40 7.48 2.80 -4.96
C LYS A 40 6.55 3.63 -5.84
N ALA A 41 6.50 4.94 -5.61
CA ALA A 41 5.78 5.83 -6.49
C ALA A 41 6.55 5.97 -7.82
N PRO A 42 5.86 6.05 -8.97
CA PRO A 42 6.52 6.22 -10.26
C PRO A 42 7.16 7.61 -10.41
N ALA A 43 6.62 8.60 -9.69
CA ALA A 43 7.09 9.98 -9.69
C ALA A 43 7.83 10.30 -8.38
N GLY A 44 9.10 9.92 -8.27
CA GLY A 44 9.99 10.35 -7.18
C GLY A 44 10.65 9.21 -6.38
N THR A 45 11.17 9.55 -5.20
CA THR A 45 11.90 8.64 -4.31
C THR A 45 11.06 8.11 -3.14
N HIS A 46 9.78 8.48 -3.06
CA HIS A 46 8.88 8.10 -1.98
C HIS A 46 8.02 6.88 -2.33
N GLU A 47 7.32 6.39 -1.30
CA GLU A 47 6.39 5.28 -1.41
C GLU A 47 4.94 5.76 -1.42
N ALA A 48 4.08 4.99 -2.08
CA ALA A 48 2.63 5.11 -1.99
C ALA A 48 2.07 4.03 -1.07
N TRP A 49 1.28 4.45 -0.08
CA TRP A 49 0.73 3.58 0.96
C TRP A 49 -0.79 3.48 0.78
N ARG A 50 -1.28 2.28 0.44
CA ARG A 50 -2.70 1.98 0.30
C ARG A 50 -3.18 1.17 1.50
N ILE A 51 -4.22 1.61 2.19
CA ILE A 51 -4.85 0.80 3.24
C ILE A 51 -5.52 -0.44 2.63
N VAL A 52 -5.33 -1.59 3.27
CA VAL A 52 -5.94 -2.86 2.87
C VAL A 52 -6.57 -3.54 4.08
N GLY A 53 -7.57 -4.40 3.84
CA GLY A 53 -8.20 -5.19 4.89
C GLY A 53 -7.25 -6.26 5.45
N LYS A 54 -7.55 -6.73 6.67
CA LYS A 54 -6.80 -7.80 7.35
C LYS A 54 -6.70 -9.07 6.50
N ASP A 55 -7.82 -9.53 5.94
CA ASP A 55 -7.84 -10.78 5.17
C ASP A 55 -7.00 -10.67 3.89
N PHE A 56 -7.05 -9.51 3.23
CA PHE A 56 -6.20 -9.22 2.08
C PHE A 56 -4.72 -9.24 2.46
N ALA A 57 -4.37 -8.61 3.58
CA ALA A 57 -3.01 -8.56 4.08
C ALA A 57 -2.49 -9.95 4.43
N LEU A 58 -3.25 -10.75 5.17
CA LEU A 58 -2.87 -12.12 5.56
C LEU A 58 -2.73 -13.06 4.36
N LYS A 59 -3.56 -12.90 3.33
CA LYS A 59 -3.47 -13.67 2.08
C LYS A 59 -2.20 -13.34 1.27
N ASN A 60 -1.64 -12.14 1.42
CA ASN A 60 -0.57 -11.61 0.56
C ASN A 60 0.72 -11.20 1.30
N MET A 61 0.83 -11.50 2.59
CA MET A 61 2.08 -11.50 3.35
C MET A 61 3.00 -12.59 2.81
#